data_AF-Q45NH2-F1
#
_entry.id   AF-Q45NH2-F1
#
_cell.length_a   1.000
_cell.length_b   1.000
_cell.length_c   1.000
_cell.angle_alpha   90.00
_cell.angle_beta   90.00
_cell.angle_gamma   90.00
#
_symmetry.space_group_name_H-M   'P 1'
#
loop_
_entity.id
_entity.type
_entity.pdbx_description
1 polymer ?
#
loop_
_entity_poly.entity_id
_entity_poly.type
_entity_poly.pdbx_seq_one_letter_code
_entity_poly.pdbx_strand_id
1 'polypeptide(L)'
;YSALNCRAHSVSLKDFGGVGDGKTSNTKAFKSAISHLSQNASEGGSQLYVPAGKWLTGSFSLISHFTLYLHKDAVLLASQDINEWPVIKPLPSYGRGRDAAAGRHTSLIFGTNLTDVIVTGDNGTIDGQGSFWWQQFHNKKLKYTRPYLIELMFSDNIQISNLTLLDSPSWNIHPVYSSNIIIKGITIIAPIRSPNTDGINPDSCT
;
A
#
# COMPACT_ATOMS: atom_id res chain seq x y z
N TYR A 1 -7.02 8.43 -17.36
CA TYR A 1 -7.28 7.01 -17.69
C TYR A 1 -8.33 6.56 -16.72
N SER A 2 -9.52 6.20 -17.20
CA SER A 2 -10.61 5.70 -16.35
C SER A 2 -10.16 4.38 -15.71
N ALA A 3 -10.51 4.15 -14.44
CA ALA A 3 -10.34 2.83 -13.83
C ALA A 3 -10.97 1.75 -14.74
N LEU A 4 -10.37 0.56 -14.83
CA LEU A 4 -10.90 -0.56 -15.65
C LEU A 4 -12.40 -0.80 -15.39
N ASN A 5 -12.84 -0.55 -14.15
CA ASN A 5 -14.23 -0.61 -13.72
C ASN A 5 -14.61 0.64 -12.91
N CYS A 6 -15.74 1.26 -13.24
CA CYS A 6 -16.40 2.22 -12.33
C CYS A 6 -17.08 1.43 -11.20
N ARG A 7 -16.79 1.79 -9.94
CA ARG A 7 -17.40 1.15 -8.76
C ARG A 7 -18.80 1.73 -8.52
N ALA A 8 -19.77 0.88 -8.19
CA ALA A 8 -21.14 1.31 -7.91
C ALA A 8 -21.27 2.11 -6.61
N HIS A 9 -20.38 1.85 -5.64
CA HIS A 9 -20.37 2.51 -4.34
C HIS A 9 -19.07 3.28 -4.15
N SER A 10 -19.16 4.49 -3.59
CA SER A 10 -17.99 5.30 -3.24
C SER A 10 -18.23 6.03 -1.92
N VAL A 11 -17.22 6.04 -1.06
CA VAL A 11 -17.23 6.78 0.22
C VAL A 11 -15.91 7.53 0.39
N SER A 12 -15.92 8.59 1.18
CA SER A 12 -14.70 9.29 1.57
C SER A 12 -14.12 8.71 2.84
N LEU A 13 -12.79 8.69 2.97
CA LEU A 13 -12.13 8.37 4.23
C LEU A 13 -12.59 9.27 5.40
N LYS A 14 -13.02 10.50 5.12
CA LYS A 14 -13.57 11.43 6.12
C LYS A 14 -14.85 10.90 6.77
N ASP A 15 -15.66 10.14 6.04
CA ASP A 15 -16.92 9.58 6.53
C ASP A 15 -16.70 8.56 7.65
N PHE A 16 -15.46 8.06 7.78
CA PHE A 16 -15.03 7.10 8.79
C PHE A 16 -14.12 7.73 9.86
N GLY A 17 -14.20 9.06 10.02
CA GLY A 17 -13.45 9.81 11.01
C GLY A 17 -11.99 10.07 10.62
N GLY A 18 -11.64 9.93 9.34
CA GLY A 18 -10.31 10.27 8.86
C GLY A 18 -10.00 11.77 9.04
N VAL A 19 -8.79 12.08 9.50
CA VAL A 19 -8.27 13.43 9.70
C VAL A 19 -6.98 13.63 8.87
N GLY A 20 -7.03 14.55 7.91
CA GLY A 20 -5.97 14.82 6.95
C GLY A 20 -4.92 15.84 7.40
N ASP A 21 -4.53 15.84 8.68
CA ASP A 21 -3.62 16.82 9.32
C ASP A 21 -2.13 16.41 9.30
N GLY A 22 -1.83 15.20 8.81
CA GLY A 22 -0.49 14.61 8.78
C GLY A 22 0.03 14.11 10.13
N LYS A 23 -0.80 14.10 11.17
CA LYS A 23 -0.42 13.76 12.55
C LYS A 23 -1.32 12.70 13.17
N THR A 24 -2.62 12.79 12.92
CA THR A 24 -3.61 11.83 13.43
C THR A 24 -3.47 10.51 12.69
N SER A 25 -3.33 9.40 13.43
CA SER A 25 -3.31 8.07 12.83
C SER A 25 -4.71 7.70 12.30
N ASN A 26 -4.77 7.47 10.99
CA ASN A 26 -5.97 7.11 10.25
C ASN A 26 -6.11 5.59 10.06
N THR A 27 -5.23 4.79 10.67
CA THR A 27 -5.22 3.31 10.51
C THR A 27 -6.58 2.69 10.85
N LYS A 28 -7.27 3.20 11.88
CA LYS A 28 -8.62 2.76 12.23
C LYS A 28 -9.65 3.20 11.19
N ALA A 29 -9.59 4.44 10.72
CA ALA A 29 -10.50 4.96 9.70
C ALA A 29 -10.39 4.15 8.39
N PHE A 30 -9.18 3.82 7.93
CA PHE A 30 -8.96 2.95 6.77
C PHE A 30 -9.59 1.56 6.97
N LYS A 31 -9.32 0.91 8.11
CA LYS A 31 -9.88 -0.42 8.41
C LYS A 31 -11.41 -0.41 8.47
N SER A 32 -12.00 0.61 9.11
CA SER A 32 -13.45 0.77 9.20
C SER A 32 -14.08 1.02 7.83
N ALA A 33 -13.49 1.89 7.02
CA ALA A 33 -13.98 2.17 5.67
C ALA A 33 -13.93 0.92 4.79
N ILE A 34 -12.82 0.19 4.78
CA ILE A 34 -12.67 -1.04 3.98
C ILE A 34 -13.64 -2.13 4.46
N SER A 35 -13.81 -2.29 5.78
CA SER A 35 -14.77 -3.26 6.32
C SER A 35 -16.22 -2.93 6.00
N HIS A 36 -16.57 -1.65 5.88
CA HIS A 36 -17.90 -1.23 5.45
C HIS A 36 -18.10 -1.52 3.96
N LEU A 37 -17.11 -1.16 3.14
CA LEU A 37 -17.16 -1.33 1.69
C LEU A 37 -17.12 -2.79 1.23
N SER A 38 -16.60 -3.71 2.06
CA SER A 38 -16.54 -5.14 1.71
C SER A 38 -17.89 -5.79 1.51
N GLN A 39 -18.97 -5.19 2.03
CA GLN A 39 -20.32 -5.70 1.87
C GLN A 39 -20.85 -5.53 0.44
N ASN A 40 -20.26 -4.63 -0.35
CA ASN A 40 -20.76 -4.28 -1.68
C ASN A 40 -20.04 -5.00 -2.82
N ALA A 41 -19.26 -6.05 -2.52
CA ALA A 41 -18.45 -6.76 -3.50
C ALA A 41 -19.31 -7.35 -4.64
N SER A 42 -20.47 -7.92 -4.31
CA SER A 42 -21.43 -8.48 -5.28
C SER A 42 -22.25 -7.42 -6.02
N GLU A 43 -22.20 -6.16 -5.62
CA GLU A 43 -23.01 -5.06 -6.15
C GLU A 43 -22.23 -4.16 -7.13
N GLY A 44 -21.12 -4.66 -7.68
CA GLY A 44 -20.23 -3.91 -8.57
C GLY A 44 -19.03 -3.28 -7.87
N GLY A 45 -18.78 -3.66 -6.60
CA GLY A 45 -17.60 -3.27 -5.87
C GLY A 45 -17.64 -1.84 -5.34
N SER A 46 -16.53 -1.43 -4.73
CA SER A 46 -16.46 -0.21 -3.94
C SER A 46 -15.21 0.62 -4.16
N GLN A 47 -15.36 1.93 -4.07
CA GLN A 47 -14.26 2.89 -4.06
C GLN A 47 -14.11 3.57 -2.70
N LEU A 48 -12.89 3.57 -2.17
CA LEU A 48 -12.49 4.45 -1.08
C LEU A 48 -11.74 5.65 -1.65
N TYR A 49 -12.34 6.84 -1.50
CA TYR A 49 -11.77 8.10 -1.91
C TYR A 49 -11.01 8.78 -0.77
N VAL A 50 -9.72 9.05 -0.98
CA VAL A 50 -8.86 9.82 -0.08
C VAL A 50 -8.74 11.25 -0.61
N PRO A 51 -9.40 12.23 0.05
CA PRO A 51 -9.40 13.62 -0.42
C PRO A 51 -8.05 14.33 -0.17
N ALA A 52 -7.94 15.57 -0.66
CA ALA A 52 -6.82 16.46 -0.34
C ALA A 52 -6.51 16.49 1.17
N GLY A 53 -5.23 16.41 1.52
CA GLY A 53 -4.76 16.37 2.91
C GLY A 53 -3.58 15.43 3.11
N LYS A 54 -3.05 15.41 4.33
CA LYS A 54 -1.97 14.51 4.75
C LYS A 54 -2.53 13.44 5.69
N TRP A 55 -2.44 12.17 5.33
CA TRP A 55 -3.14 11.08 6.01
C TRP A 55 -2.11 10.11 6.58
N LEU A 56 -1.72 10.31 7.85
CA LEU A 56 -0.82 9.39 8.54
C LEU A 56 -1.55 8.06 8.78
N THR A 57 -0.94 6.94 8.41
CA THR A 57 -1.50 5.60 8.64
C THR A 57 -0.40 4.55 8.66
N GLY A 58 -0.58 3.52 9.46
CA GLY A 58 0.15 2.27 9.34
C GLY A 58 -0.51 1.34 8.32
N SER A 59 -0.17 0.05 8.41
CA SER A 59 -0.57 -0.95 7.44
C SER A 59 -2.09 -1.21 7.44
N PHE A 60 -2.68 -1.29 6.25
CA PHE A 60 -4.05 -1.72 6.03
C PHE A 60 -4.16 -2.66 4.82
N SER A 61 -5.14 -3.57 4.88
CA SER A 61 -5.35 -4.59 3.86
C SER A 61 -6.52 -4.21 2.96
N LEU A 62 -6.34 -4.35 1.65
CA LEU A 62 -7.39 -4.21 0.64
C LEU A 62 -8.28 -5.46 0.56
N ILE A 63 -9.37 -5.33 -0.20
CA ILE A 63 -10.37 -6.37 -0.49
C ILE A 63 -10.58 -6.49 -2.01
N SER A 64 -11.25 -7.55 -2.47
CA SER A 64 -11.62 -7.72 -3.89
C SER A 64 -12.66 -6.70 -4.35
N HIS A 65 -12.74 -6.47 -5.67
CA HIS A 65 -13.67 -5.51 -6.30
C HIS A 65 -13.56 -4.11 -5.71
N PHE A 66 -12.33 -3.64 -5.54
CA PHE A 66 -12.03 -2.43 -4.77
C PHE A 66 -11.21 -1.43 -5.57
N THR A 67 -11.47 -0.15 -5.32
CA THR A 67 -10.65 0.95 -5.81
C THR A 67 -10.22 1.81 -4.63
N LEU A 68 -8.91 1.94 -4.39
CA LEU A 68 -8.35 3.01 -3.58
C LEU A 68 -8.01 4.18 -4.50
N TYR A 69 -8.65 5.33 -4.29
CA TYR A 69 -8.46 6.53 -5.11
C TYR A 69 -7.85 7.67 -4.30
N LEU A 70 -6.69 8.19 -4.73
CA LEU A 70 -6.03 9.34 -4.09
C LEU A 70 -6.23 10.61 -4.92
N HIS A 71 -6.80 11.63 -4.29
CA HIS A 71 -6.86 12.97 -4.87
C HIS A 71 -5.44 13.53 -5.15
N LYS A 72 -5.30 14.45 -6.12
CA LYS A 72 -4.00 15.05 -6.51
C LYS A 72 -3.20 15.66 -5.37
N ASP A 73 -3.91 16.23 -4.39
CA ASP A 73 -3.33 16.86 -3.19
C ASP A 73 -3.41 15.95 -1.95
N ALA A 74 -3.70 14.65 -2.12
CA ALA A 74 -3.65 13.66 -1.04
C ALA A 74 -2.22 13.14 -0.88
N VAL A 75 -1.75 13.07 0.36
CA VAL A 75 -0.48 12.45 0.73
C VAL A 75 -0.75 11.41 1.81
N LEU A 76 -0.62 10.12 1.49
CA LEU A 76 -0.57 9.07 2.51
C LEU A 76 0.83 9.08 3.13
N LEU A 77 0.90 9.17 4.46
CA LEU A 77 2.17 9.15 5.20
C LEU A 77 2.27 7.83 5.96
N ALA A 78 3.29 7.04 5.68
CA ALA A 78 3.53 5.77 6.37
C ALA A 78 3.96 6.01 7.83
N SER A 79 3.22 5.44 8.77
CA SER A 79 3.46 5.62 10.20
C SER A 79 4.89 5.23 10.62
N GLN A 80 5.47 6.02 11.51
CA GLN A 80 6.78 5.75 12.12
C GLN A 80 6.65 4.94 13.42
N ASP A 81 5.42 4.68 13.88
CA ASP A 81 5.17 3.77 15.00
C ASP A 81 5.24 2.32 14.53
N ILE A 82 6.27 1.61 14.98
CA ILE A 82 6.53 0.20 14.65
C ILE A 82 5.35 -0.72 14.99
N ASN A 83 4.51 -0.36 15.95
CA ASN A 83 3.36 -1.16 16.37
C ASN A 83 2.21 -1.13 15.37
N GLU A 84 2.18 -0.16 14.45
CA GLU A 84 1.20 -0.12 13.36
C GLU A 84 1.57 -0.98 12.15
N TRP A 85 2.66 -1.76 12.27
CA TRP A 85 3.18 -2.66 11.25
C TRP A 85 3.15 -4.11 11.73
N PRO A 86 2.02 -4.82 11.57
CA PRO A 86 1.92 -6.24 11.90
C PRO A 86 3.07 -7.07 11.32
N VAL A 87 3.54 -8.06 12.08
CA VAL A 87 4.57 -8.99 11.62
C VAL A 87 3.92 -10.25 11.08
N ILE A 88 4.26 -10.61 9.85
CA ILE A 88 3.84 -11.83 9.18
C ILE A 88 5.03 -12.72 8.85
N LYS A 89 4.73 -13.95 8.46
CA LYS A 89 5.76 -14.91 8.02
C LYS A 89 6.51 -14.36 6.79
N PRO A 90 7.77 -14.78 6.58
CA PRO A 90 8.47 -14.51 5.33
C PRO A 90 7.67 -14.99 4.11
N LEU A 91 8.02 -14.46 2.94
CA LEU A 91 7.42 -14.91 1.69
C LEU A 91 7.76 -16.39 1.44
N PRO A 92 6.79 -17.20 0.98
CA PRO A 92 7.00 -18.63 0.75
C PRO A 92 8.22 -18.94 -0.13
N SER A 93 8.45 -18.18 -1.21
CA SER A 93 9.60 -18.35 -2.12
C SER A 93 10.96 -18.11 -1.47
N TYR A 94 11.04 -17.26 -0.45
CA TYR A 94 12.33 -16.84 0.11
C TYR A 94 12.76 -17.67 1.31
N GLY A 95 11.84 -18.36 1.99
CA GLY A 95 12.12 -19.22 3.15
C GLY A 95 12.61 -18.50 4.42
N ARG A 96 13.06 -17.24 4.31
CA ARG A 96 13.49 -16.34 5.39
C ARG A 96 13.21 -14.89 5.03
N GLY A 97 13.28 -13.98 6.00
CA GLY A 97 13.20 -12.55 5.73
C GLY A 97 14.40 -12.06 4.90
N ARG A 98 14.17 -10.97 4.14
CA ARG A 98 15.16 -10.36 3.24
C ARG A 98 16.19 -9.53 3.99
N ASP A 99 15.74 -8.74 4.96
CA ASP A 99 16.65 -7.89 5.77
C ASP A 99 17.05 -8.55 7.11
N ALA A 100 16.24 -9.51 7.60
CA ALA A 100 16.45 -10.16 8.89
C ALA A 100 15.97 -11.63 8.82
N ALA A 101 16.53 -12.50 9.65
CA ALA A 101 16.21 -13.94 9.62
C ALA A 101 14.77 -14.28 10.05
N ALA A 102 14.12 -13.40 10.81
CA ALA A 102 12.76 -13.61 11.30
C ALA A 102 11.70 -13.26 10.24
N GLY A 103 10.46 -12.99 10.68
CA GLY A 103 9.37 -12.53 9.83
C GLY A 103 9.59 -11.16 9.19
N ARG A 104 8.53 -10.60 8.62
CA ARG A 104 8.51 -9.31 7.94
C ARG A 104 7.35 -8.46 8.41
N HIS A 105 7.52 -7.15 8.40
CA HIS A 105 6.38 -6.24 8.54
C HIS A 105 5.49 -6.33 7.31
N THR A 106 4.16 -6.22 7.49
CA THR A 106 3.21 -6.07 6.40
C THR A 106 3.45 -4.77 5.65
N SER A 107 3.18 -4.74 4.35
CA SER A 107 3.30 -3.53 3.54
C SER A 107 2.26 -2.47 3.93
N LEU A 108 2.51 -1.20 3.59
CA LEU A 108 1.60 -0.10 3.93
C LEU A 108 0.19 -0.36 3.35
N ILE A 109 0.17 -0.66 2.05
CA ILE A 109 -1.01 -1.13 1.31
C ILE A 109 -0.77 -2.60 1.00
N PHE A 110 -1.52 -3.47 1.69
CA PHE A 110 -1.36 -4.91 1.59
C PHE A 110 -2.61 -5.60 1.02
N GLY A 111 -2.46 -6.78 0.43
CA GLY A 111 -3.59 -7.59 -0.02
C GLY A 111 -3.15 -9.01 -0.35
N THR A 112 -4.03 -9.99 -0.12
CA THR A 112 -3.77 -11.38 -0.48
C THR A 112 -5.04 -12.07 -0.97
N ASN A 113 -4.94 -12.93 -1.98
CA ASN A 113 -6.08 -13.65 -2.57
C ASN A 113 -7.20 -12.71 -3.05
N LEU A 114 -6.82 -11.60 -3.70
CA LEU A 114 -7.76 -10.60 -4.18
C LEU A 114 -8.03 -10.75 -5.68
N THR A 115 -9.20 -10.30 -6.13
CA THR A 115 -9.52 -10.13 -7.54
C THR A 115 -10.03 -8.73 -7.80
N ASP A 116 -9.68 -8.14 -8.94
CA ASP A 116 -10.20 -6.84 -9.39
C ASP A 116 -9.91 -5.72 -8.38
N VAL A 117 -8.62 -5.40 -8.24
CA VAL A 117 -8.11 -4.39 -7.29
C VAL A 117 -7.44 -3.25 -8.05
N ILE A 118 -7.85 -2.03 -7.74
CA ILE A 118 -7.36 -0.82 -8.38
C ILE A 118 -6.79 0.12 -7.30
N VAL A 119 -5.54 0.56 -7.45
CA VAL A 119 -4.90 1.59 -6.62
C VAL A 119 -4.50 2.72 -7.55
N THR A 120 -5.24 3.83 -7.51
CA THR A 120 -5.12 4.90 -8.50
C THR A 120 -5.36 6.28 -7.91
N GLY A 121 -5.28 7.32 -8.73
CA GLY A 121 -5.61 8.68 -8.31
C GLY A 121 -5.35 9.71 -9.39
N ASP A 122 -5.39 10.97 -8.98
CA ASP A 122 -5.00 12.14 -9.79
C ASP A 122 -3.54 12.52 -9.53
N ASN A 123 -2.64 11.54 -9.51
CA ASN A 123 -1.24 11.71 -9.09
C ASN A 123 -1.07 12.09 -7.60
N GLY A 124 -1.94 11.58 -6.74
CA GLY A 124 -1.73 11.64 -5.29
C GLY A 124 -0.46 10.90 -4.85
N THR A 125 0.04 11.23 -3.66
CA THR A 125 1.34 10.74 -3.16
C THR A 125 1.17 9.67 -2.08
N ILE A 126 1.99 8.63 -2.16
CA ILE A 126 2.21 7.65 -1.09
C ILE A 126 3.66 7.82 -0.63
N ASP A 127 3.83 8.42 0.54
CA ASP A 127 5.12 8.69 1.15
C ASP A 127 5.40 7.67 2.25
N GLY A 128 6.42 6.83 1.99
CA GLY A 128 6.87 5.77 2.86
C GLY A 128 7.64 6.24 4.09
N GLN A 129 8.02 7.51 4.16
CA GLN A 129 8.82 8.11 5.23
C GLN A 129 10.01 7.20 5.61
N GLY A 130 10.71 6.66 4.60
CA GLY A 130 11.62 5.52 4.70
C GLY A 130 12.88 5.76 5.52
N SER A 131 13.24 7.02 5.79
CA SER A 131 14.49 7.40 6.49
C SER A 131 14.72 6.65 7.81
N PHE A 132 13.67 6.49 8.62
CA PHE A 132 13.72 5.71 9.86
C PHE A 132 14.13 4.26 9.59
N TRP A 133 13.48 3.61 8.63
CA TRP A 133 13.73 2.21 8.26
C TRP A 133 15.11 2.00 7.67
N TRP A 134 15.58 2.92 6.82
CA TRP A 134 16.91 2.88 6.23
C TRP A 134 18.00 3.02 7.29
N GLN A 135 17.79 3.88 8.30
CA GLN A 135 18.71 4.01 9.43
C GLN A 135 18.78 2.71 10.25
N GLN A 136 17.65 2.05 10.50
CA GLN A 136 17.64 0.75 11.19
C GLN A 136 18.36 -0.33 10.36
N PHE A 137 18.18 -0.32 9.04
CA PHE A 137 18.85 -1.25 8.12
C PHE A 137 20.38 -1.08 8.14
N HIS A 138 20.88 0.14 7.91
CA HIS A 138 22.32 0.42 7.89
C HIS A 138 22.99 0.10 9.23
N ASN A 139 22.29 0.36 10.34
CA ASN A 139 22.79 0.07 11.68
C ASN A 139 22.61 -1.40 12.09
N LYS A 140 22.06 -2.27 11.23
CA LYS A 140 21.80 -3.69 11.50
C LYS A 140 20.93 -3.92 12.75
N LYS A 141 19.95 -3.04 12.97
CA LYS A 141 19.04 -3.07 14.13
C LYS A 141 17.68 -3.72 13.85
N LEU A 142 17.43 -4.12 12.61
CA LEU A 142 16.18 -4.73 12.21
C LEU A 142 16.03 -6.14 12.78
N LYS A 143 14.96 -6.36 13.55
CA LYS A 143 14.54 -7.71 13.98
C LYS A 143 13.74 -8.43 12.89
N TYR A 144 12.95 -7.68 12.13
CA TYR A 144 12.09 -8.17 11.05
C TYR A 144 12.41 -7.45 9.75
N THR A 145 12.08 -8.07 8.61
CA THR A 145 12.22 -7.41 7.30
C THR A 145 11.35 -6.16 7.21
N ARG A 146 11.88 -5.08 6.62
CA ARG A 146 11.17 -3.81 6.45
C ARG A 146 9.88 -3.99 5.64
N PRO A 147 8.86 -3.14 5.86
CA PRO A 147 7.67 -3.15 5.04
C PRO A 147 7.96 -2.63 3.61
N TYR A 148 7.07 -2.93 2.67
CA TYR A 148 7.05 -2.30 1.34
C TYR A 148 5.91 -1.27 1.26
N LEU A 149 5.86 -0.47 0.20
CA LEU A 149 4.72 0.44 0.01
C LEU A 149 3.45 -0.32 -0.40
N ILE A 150 3.48 -1.01 -1.54
CA ILE A 150 2.33 -1.74 -2.07
C ILE A 150 2.72 -3.21 -2.29
N GLU A 151 1.99 -4.14 -1.68
CA GLU A 151 2.18 -5.57 -1.90
C GLU A 151 0.84 -6.29 -2.04
N LEU A 152 0.67 -6.97 -3.18
CA LEU A 152 -0.52 -7.76 -3.49
C LEU A 152 -0.08 -9.18 -3.83
N MET A 153 -0.57 -10.15 -3.07
CA MET A 153 -0.14 -11.54 -3.15
C MET A 153 -1.27 -12.44 -3.67
N PHE A 154 -0.96 -13.47 -4.45
CA PHE A 154 -1.94 -14.47 -4.89
C PHE A 154 -3.20 -13.85 -5.52
N SER A 155 -3.03 -12.76 -6.25
CA SER A 155 -4.15 -11.90 -6.66
C SER A 155 -4.22 -11.78 -8.18
N ASP A 156 -5.41 -11.52 -8.70
CA ASP A 156 -5.69 -11.46 -10.13
C ASP A 156 -6.36 -10.13 -10.50
N ASN A 157 -6.11 -9.63 -11.71
CA ASN A 157 -6.69 -8.39 -12.24
C ASN A 157 -6.37 -7.19 -11.34
N ILE A 158 -5.10 -6.78 -11.37
CA ILE A 158 -4.55 -5.67 -10.57
C ILE A 158 -4.26 -4.47 -11.47
N GLN A 159 -4.69 -3.28 -11.05
CA GLN A 159 -4.28 -2.01 -11.65
C GLN A 159 -3.66 -1.08 -10.62
N ILE A 160 -2.44 -0.61 -10.86
CA ILE A 160 -1.79 0.44 -10.07
C ILE A 160 -1.40 1.57 -11.02
N SER A 161 -1.99 2.75 -10.88
CA SER A 161 -1.76 3.82 -11.86
C SER A 161 -1.86 5.25 -11.35
N ASN A 162 -1.17 6.18 -11.99
CA ASN A 162 -1.28 7.64 -11.76
C ASN A 162 -1.06 8.04 -10.29
N LEU A 163 0.09 7.63 -9.73
CA LEU A 163 0.48 7.89 -8.35
C LEU A 163 1.95 8.31 -8.29
N THR A 164 2.30 9.07 -7.26
CA THR A 164 3.68 9.32 -6.87
C THR A 164 4.01 8.48 -5.64
N LEU A 165 5.06 7.67 -5.73
CA LEU A 165 5.61 6.90 -4.62
C LEU A 165 6.91 7.56 -4.16
N LEU A 166 6.96 7.93 -2.89
CA LEU A 166 8.06 8.66 -2.30
C LEU A 166 8.64 7.87 -1.13
N ASP A 167 9.97 7.81 -1.04
CA ASP A 167 10.71 7.38 0.15
C ASP A 167 10.22 6.06 0.76
N SER A 168 10.01 5.02 -0.07
CA SER A 168 9.62 3.70 0.42
C SER A 168 10.61 3.16 1.48
N PRO A 169 10.13 2.51 2.57
CA PRO A 169 11.01 1.83 3.52
C PRO A 169 11.95 0.79 2.88
N SER A 170 11.50 0.16 1.80
CA SER A 170 12.23 -0.82 0.98
C SER A 170 11.60 -0.83 -0.43
N TRP A 171 11.18 -1.97 -0.99
CA TRP A 171 10.56 -2.02 -2.33
C TRP A 171 9.28 -1.19 -2.44
N ASN A 172 9.01 -0.62 -3.61
CA ASN A 172 7.84 0.24 -3.85
C ASN A 172 6.60 -0.57 -4.22
N ILE A 173 6.61 -1.30 -5.35
CA ILE A 173 5.47 -2.10 -5.81
C ILE A 173 5.89 -3.56 -5.94
N HIS A 174 5.24 -4.45 -5.19
CA HIS A 174 5.59 -5.86 -5.10
C HIS A 174 4.36 -6.78 -5.31
N PRO A 175 3.97 -7.06 -6.56
CA PRO A 175 3.02 -8.13 -6.82
C PRO A 175 3.74 -9.48 -6.72
N VAL A 176 3.11 -10.45 -6.04
CA VAL A 176 3.69 -11.77 -5.78
C VAL A 176 2.67 -12.85 -6.12
N TYR A 177 3.05 -13.86 -6.90
CA TYR A 177 2.14 -14.96 -7.30
C TYR A 177 0.83 -14.46 -7.90
N SER A 178 0.89 -13.36 -8.64
CA SER A 178 -0.27 -12.63 -9.08
C SER A 178 -0.32 -12.57 -10.60
N SER A 179 -1.53 -12.43 -11.15
CA SER A 179 -1.77 -12.49 -12.59
C SER A 179 -2.52 -11.26 -13.09
N ASN A 180 -2.38 -10.95 -14.38
CA ASN A 180 -3.11 -9.85 -15.04
C ASN A 180 -2.89 -8.49 -14.36
N ILE A 181 -1.64 -8.03 -14.37
CA ILE A 181 -1.20 -6.83 -13.64
C ILE A 181 -0.89 -5.69 -14.62
N ILE A 182 -1.50 -4.52 -14.39
CA ILE A 182 -1.20 -3.28 -15.10
C ILE A 182 -0.61 -2.27 -14.11
N ILE A 183 0.63 -1.84 -14.37
CA ILE A 183 1.27 -0.75 -13.63
C ILE A 183 1.63 0.35 -14.63
N LYS A 184 1.08 1.57 -14.46
CA LYS A 184 1.20 2.63 -15.48
C LYS A 184 1.17 4.04 -14.89
N GLY A 185 2.03 4.92 -15.41
CA GLY A 185 2.01 6.35 -15.02
C GLY A 185 2.36 6.55 -13.55
N ILE A 186 3.29 5.75 -13.04
CA ILE A 186 3.80 5.86 -11.66
C ILE A 186 5.08 6.68 -11.68
N THR A 187 5.19 7.62 -10.74
CA THR A 187 6.44 8.33 -10.43
C THR A 187 7.03 7.72 -9.16
N ILE A 188 8.31 7.32 -9.18
CA ILE A 188 8.98 6.72 -8.01
C ILE A 188 10.21 7.56 -7.68
N ILE A 189 10.30 8.03 -6.44
CA ILE A 189 11.36 8.93 -5.99
C ILE A 189 11.90 8.44 -4.65
N ALA A 190 13.22 8.27 -4.58
CA ALA A 190 13.95 8.02 -3.34
C ALA A 190 15.39 8.55 -3.45
N PRO A 191 16.05 8.92 -2.35
CA PRO A 191 17.45 9.35 -2.36
C PRO A 191 18.39 8.25 -2.87
N ILE A 192 19.49 8.59 -3.53
CA ILE A 192 20.47 7.61 -4.06
C ILE A 192 20.98 6.63 -2.98
N ARG A 193 21.04 7.08 -1.72
CA ARG A 193 21.54 6.27 -0.59
C ARG A 193 20.45 5.45 0.11
N SER A 194 19.21 5.42 -0.38
CA SER A 194 18.16 4.58 0.20
C SER A 194 18.39 3.10 -0.15
N PRO A 195 18.48 2.21 0.85
CA PRO A 195 18.73 0.79 0.61
C PRO A 195 17.47 0.08 0.10
N ASN A 196 17.62 -0.61 -1.04
CA ASN A 196 16.59 -1.51 -1.60
C ASN A 196 15.26 -0.83 -1.92
N THR A 197 15.30 0.40 -2.42
CA THR A 197 14.10 1.14 -2.87
C THR A 197 13.79 0.87 -4.34
N ASP A 198 13.82 -0.41 -4.72
CA ASP A 198 13.50 -0.87 -6.06
C ASP A 198 12.08 -0.42 -6.46
N GLY A 199 11.87 -0.14 -7.74
CA GLY A 199 10.62 0.46 -8.23
C GLY A 199 9.45 -0.53 -8.33
N ILE A 200 9.59 -1.55 -9.17
CA ILE A 200 8.54 -2.56 -9.39
C ILE A 200 9.22 -3.93 -9.39
N ASN A 201 8.72 -4.84 -8.56
CA ASN A 201 9.30 -6.14 -8.31
C ASN A 201 8.23 -7.23 -8.57
N PRO A 202 7.96 -7.64 -9.82
CA PRO A 202 7.08 -8.77 -10.09
C PRO A 202 7.75 -10.06 -9.66
N ASP A 203 7.20 -10.75 -8.66
CA ASP A 203 7.71 -12.03 -8.17
C ASP A 203 6.73 -13.14 -8.53
N SER A 204 7.15 -14.04 -9.43
CA SER A 204 6.35 -15.20 -9.84
C SER A 204 4.96 -14.82 -10.40
N CYS A 205 4.91 -13.75 -11.21
CA CYS A 205 3.68 -13.20 -11.78
C CYS A 205 3.50 -13.57 -13.27
N THR A 206 2.26 -13.53 -13.78
CA THR A 206 1.91 -13.81 -15.19
C THR A 206 1.02 -12.76 -15.83
#